data_AF-A0A956HV31-F1
#
_entry.id   AF-A0A956HV31-F1
#
_cell.length_a   1.000
_cell.length_b   1.000
_cell.length_c   1.000
_cell.angle_alpha   90.00
_cell.angle_beta   90.00
_cell.angle_gamma   90.00
#
_symmetry.space_group_name_H-M   'P 1'
#
loop_
_entity.id
_entity.type
_entity.pdbx_description
1 polymer ?
#
loop_
_entity_poly.entity_id
_entity_poly.type
_entity_poly.pdbx_seq_one_letter_code
_entity_poly.pdbx_strand_id
1 'polypeptide(L)'
;MLISVRHLVDRARHPRRRADELRSIRSRLAEQPGAAETGRGLVALALKLRRLRRELSAALAGVRSCSSCAVGYPEPFGHWDGGHCCGGNSENLFTNDELAALKLAGTTAGKLSPPHSDLAGCVFRGPTGCSLSVDDRPNICVRYLCRTLERELLARGDKPEIVALAQELKETFEEFVKLRVASEVFPREMLDMME
;
A
#
# COMPACT_ATOMS: atom_id res chain seq x y z
N MET A 1 -29.64 0.35 3.22
CA MET A 1 -28.21 0.31 2.84
C MET A 1 -28.07 1.00 1.48
N LEU A 2 -27.65 2.27 1.44
CA LEU A 2 -27.52 3.00 0.18
C LEU A 2 -26.24 2.54 -0.54
N ILE A 3 -26.38 1.97 -1.74
CA ILE A 3 -25.23 1.69 -2.59
C ILE A 3 -24.67 3.03 -3.05
N SER A 4 -23.39 3.30 -2.81
CA SER A 4 -22.78 4.55 -3.27
C SER A 4 -22.83 4.63 -4.80
N VAL A 5 -23.17 5.81 -5.35
CA VAL A 5 -23.19 6.06 -6.80
C VAL A 5 -21.87 5.62 -7.44
N ARG A 6 -20.75 5.83 -6.74
CA ARG A 6 -19.42 5.40 -7.17
C ARG A 6 -19.30 3.87 -7.34
N HIS A 7 -19.88 3.07 -6.44
CA HIS A 7 -19.86 1.61 -6.59
C HIS A 7 -20.68 1.14 -7.79
N LEU A 8 -21.80 1.80 -8.10
CA LEU A 8 -22.57 1.50 -9.32
C LEU A 8 -21.76 1.80 -10.58
N VAL A 9 -21.07 2.95 -10.61
CA VAL A 9 -20.16 3.31 -11.71
C VAL A 9 -19.02 2.30 -11.82
N ASP A 10 -18.40 1.89 -10.71
CA ASP A 10 -17.32 0.90 -10.71
C ASP A 10 -17.82 -0.47 -11.23
N ARG A 11 -19.02 -0.91 -10.82
CA ARG A 11 -19.62 -2.16 -11.33
C ARG A 11 -19.96 -2.11 -12.82
N ALA A 12 -20.25 -0.94 -13.37
CA ALA A 12 -20.46 -0.76 -14.79
C ALA A 12 -19.15 -0.76 -15.58
N ARG A 13 -18.03 -0.35 -14.97
CA ARG A 13 -16.73 -0.18 -15.63
C ARG A 13 -15.76 -1.34 -15.43
N HIS A 14 -15.99 -2.20 -14.44
CA HIS A 14 -15.03 -3.22 -14.02
C HIS A 14 -15.69 -4.56 -13.69
N PRO A 15 -14.93 -5.68 -13.73
CA PRO A 15 -15.40 -6.96 -13.22
C PRO A 15 -15.95 -6.83 -11.80
N ARG A 16 -17.04 -7.55 -11.49
CA ARG A 16 -17.75 -7.47 -10.20
C ARG A 16 -16.80 -7.58 -9.00
N ARG A 17 -15.90 -8.57 -9.03
CA ARG A 17 -14.88 -8.78 -7.99
C ARG A 17 -14.01 -7.54 -7.75
N ARG A 18 -13.56 -6.84 -8.80
CA ARG A 18 -12.78 -5.60 -8.64
C ARG A 18 -13.60 -4.52 -7.96
N ALA A 19 -14.85 -4.32 -8.39
CA ALA A 19 -15.73 -3.31 -7.81
C ALA A 19 -16.07 -3.58 -6.34
N ASP A 20 -16.22 -4.86 -5.96
CA ASP A 20 -16.49 -5.29 -4.59
C ASP A 20 -15.25 -5.11 -3.69
N GLU A 21 -14.06 -5.54 -4.12
CA GLU A 21 -12.80 -5.33 -3.39
C GLU A 21 -12.48 -3.83 -3.23
N LEU A 22 -12.67 -3.01 -4.26
CA LEU A 22 -12.49 -1.56 -4.18
C LEU A 22 -13.44 -0.92 -3.17
N ARG A 23 -14.70 -1.37 -3.13
CA ARG A 23 -15.69 -0.90 -2.15
C ARG A 23 -15.25 -1.26 -0.74
N SER A 24 -14.83 -2.50 -0.51
CA SER A 24 -14.31 -2.99 0.77
C SER A 24 -13.17 -2.11 1.28
N ILE A 25 -12.12 -1.92 0.46
CA ILE A 25 -10.94 -1.12 0.80
C ILE A 25 -11.31 0.34 1.10
N ARG A 26 -12.15 0.96 0.25
CA ARG A 26 -12.55 2.36 0.43
C ARG A 26 -13.43 2.57 1.67
N SER A 27 -14.30 1.62 2.01
CA SER A 27 -15.12 1.68 3.24
C SER A 27 -14.21 1.62 4.46
N ARG A 28 -13.33 0.61 4.51
CA ARG A 28 -12.39 0.42 5.63
C ARG A 28 -11.45 1.61 5.79
N LEU A 29 -11.01 2.24 4.70
CA LEU A 29 -10.23 3.50 4.74
C LEU A 29 -11.06 4.66 5.31
N ALA A 30 -12.33 4.76 4.92
CA ALA A 30 -13.21 5.83 5.40
C ALA A 30 -13.49 5.70 6.90
N GLU A 31 -13.58 4.47 7.39
CA GLU A 31 -13.78 4.11 8.81
C GLU A 31 -12.53 4.32 9.68
N GLN A 32 -11.33 4.50 9.09
CA GLN A 32 -10.14 4.83 9.89
C GLN A 32 -10.21 6.25 10.45
N PRO A 33 -9.79 6.47 11.72
CA PRO A 33 -9.70 7.80 12.32
C PRO A 33 -8.88 8.77 11.47
N GLY A 34 -9.35 10.01 11.37
CA GLY A 34 -8.61 11.10 10.74
C GLY A 34 -7.52 11.67 11.64
N ALA A 35 -6.71 12.56 11.08
CA ALA A 35 -5.64 13.25 11.82
C ALA A 35 -6.17 14.10 12.99
N ALA A 36 -7.38 14.66 12.89
CA ALA A 36 -8.01 15.42 13.98
C ALA A 36 -8.40 14.53 15.18
N GLU A 37 -8.63 13.25 14.93
CA GLU A 37 -9.10 12.27 15.92
C GLU A 37 -7.95 11.46 16.51
N THR A 38 -6.72 11.67 16.00
CA THR A 38 -5.55 10.85 16.30
C THR A 38 -4.45 11.69 16.97
N GLY A 39 -3.62 11.07 17.82
CA GLY A 39 -2.47 11.73 18.46
C GLY A 39 -1.38 12.17 17.47
N ARG A 40 -0.60 13.19 17.83
CA ARG A 40 0.43 13.79 16.96
C ARG A 40 1.53 12.80 16.58
N GLY A 41 1.94 11.91 17.49
CA GLY A 41 2.93 10.87 17.22
C GLY A 41 2.56 9.94 16.05
N LEU A 42 1.31 9.45 16.01
CA LEU A 42 0.83 8.59 14.92
C LEU A 42 0.78 9.32 13.58
N VAL A 43 0.37 10.59 13.57
CA VAL A 43 0.39 11.42 12.35
C VAL A 43 1.82 11.61 11.85
N ALA A 44 2.77 11.90 12.75
CA ALA A 44 4.17 12.05 12.40
C ALA A 44 4.77 10.77 11.81
N LEU A 45 4.50 9.60 12.41
CA LEU A 45 4.92 8.30 11.89
C LEU A 45 4.29 8.02 10.51
N ALA A 46 3.01 8.29 10.33
CA ALA A 46 2.33 8.12 9.03
C ALA A 46 2.95 9.00 7.92
N LEU A 47 3.29 10.25 8.24
CA LEU A 47 3.98 11.15 7.31
C LEU A 47 5.41 10.68 7.02
N LYS A 48 6.13 10.17 8.02
CA LYS A 48 7.46 9.56 7.84
C LYS A 48 7.38 8.35 6.92
N LEU A 49 6.41 7.46 7.12
CA LEU A 49 6.16 6.31 6.24
C LEU A 49 5.92 6.77 4.79
N ARG A 50 5.10 7.79 4.56
CA ARG A 50 4.87 8.35 3.21
C ARG A 50 6.18 8.85 2.57
N ARG A 51 7.01 9.57 3.33
CA ARG A 51 8.33 10.04 2.86
C ARG A 51 9.21 8.84 2.48
N LEU A 52 9.36 7.85 3.36
CA LEU A 52 10.16 6.65 3.11
C LEU A 52 9.66 5.85 1.91
N ARG A 53 8.33 5.75 1.69
CA ARG A 53 7.78 5.11 0.47
C ARG A 53 8.26 5.81 -0.80
N ARG A 54 8.30 7.15 -0.82
CA ARG A 54 8.82 7.91 -1.96
C ARG A 54 10.31 7.70 -2.17
N GLU A 55 11.11 7.79 -1.11
CA GLU A 55 12.56 7.59 -1.17
C GLU A 55 12.90 6.20 -1.68
N LEU A 56 12.27 5.16 -1.12
CA LEU A 56 12.48 3.79 -1.55
C LEU A 56 12.02 3.55 -2.99
N SER A 57 10.86 4.10 -3.39
CA SER A 57 10.40 3.99 -4.77
C SER A 57 11.32 4.73 -5.75
N ALA A 58 11.94 5.83 -5.35
CA ALA A 58 12.90 6.56 -6.17
C ALA A 58 14.21 5.79 -6.30
N ALA A 59 14.71 5.18 -5.21
CA ALA A 59 15.92 4.34 -5.25
C ALA A 59 15.73 3.08 -6.12
N LEU A 60 14.51 2.53 -6.13
CA LEU A 60 14.11 1.44 -7.02
C LEU A 60 13.85 1.86 -8.47
N ALA A 61 13.99 3.15 -8.82
CA ALA A 61 13.89 3.59 -10.21
C ALA A 61 14.92 2.85 -11.09
N GLY A 62 14.54 2.56 -12.33
CA GLY A 62 15.40 1.84 -13.27
C GLY A 62 15.53 0.33 -13.04
N VAL A 63 14.85 -0.23 -12.03
CA VAL A 63 14.73 -1.70 -11.88
C VAL A 63 14.05 -2.29 -13.12
N ARG A 64 14.67 -3.28 -13.74
CA ARG A 64 14.17 -3.97 -14.94
C ARG A 64 13.60 -5.34 -14.64
N SER A 65 14.07 -6.03 -13.61
CA SER A 65 13.60 -7.39 -13.28
C SER A 65 12.10 -7.45 -12.97
N CYS A 66 11.53 -6.37 -12.44
CA CYS A 66 10.10 -6.32 -12.10
C CYS A 66 9.17 -6.32 -13.31
N SER A 67 9.63 -5.91 -14.51
CA SER A 67 8.77 -5.82 -15.70
C SER A 67 8.48 -7.18 -16.36
N SER A 68 9.26 -8.21 -16.04
CA SER A 68 9.13 -9.56 -16.61
C SER A 68 9.10 -10.68 -15.57
N CYS A 69 8.98 -10.35 -14.27
CA CYS A 69 9.09 -11.34 -13.20
C CYS A 69 7.91 -12.32 -13.09
N ALA A 70 6.83 -12.09 -13.83
CA ALA A 70 5.63 -12.92 -13.85
C ALA A 70 5.46 -13.70 -15.18
N VAL A 71 6.33 -13.51 -16.16
CA VAL A 71 6.29 -14.28 -17.42
C VAL A 71 6.36 -15.78 -17.13
N GLY A 72 5.43 -16.54 -17.71
CA GLY A 72 5.36 -18.00 -17.56
C GLY A 72 4.73 -18.50 -16.25
N TYR A 73 4.29 -17.61 -15.35
CA TYR A 73 3.53 -18.01 -14.18
C TYR A 73 2.06 -18.29 -14.53
N PRO A 74 1.36 -19.16 -13.76
CA PRO A 74 -0.08 -19.35 -13.93
C PRO A 74 -0.87 -18.08 -13.55
N GLU A 75 -2.09 -17.99 -14.05
CA GLU A 75 -3.08 -17.01 -13.62
C GLU A 75 -3.35 -17.12 -12.10
N PRO A 76 -3.61 -16.01 -11.37
CA PRO A 76 -3.66 -14.62 -11.82
C PRO A 76 -2.27 -13.94 -11.92
N PHE A 77 -1.20 -14.64 -11.57
CA PHE A 77 0.12 -14.05 -11.44
C PHE A 77 0.73 -13.71 -12.80
N GLY A 78 0.66 -14.62 -13.76
CA GLY A 78 1.22 -14.43 -15.11
C GLY A 78 0.34 -13.71 -16.13
N HIS A 79 -0.80 -13.14 -15.70
CA HIS A 79 -1.66 -12.36 -16.59
C HIS A 79 -0.96 -11.17 -17.26
N TRP A 80 -0.01 -10.58 -16.53
CA TRP A 80 0.85 -9.49 -17.00
C TRP A 80 2.31 -9.90 -16.79
N ASP A 81 3.20 -9.48 -17.67
CA ASP A 81 4.63 -9.85 -17.65
C ASP A 81 5.33 -9.52 -16.33
N GLY A 82 4.91 -8.43 -15.67
CA GLY A 82 5.53 -7.91 -14.46
C GLY A 82 4.62 -7.92 -13.22
N GLY A 83 5.26 -7.71 -12.06
CA GLY A 83 4.55 -7.55 -10.79
C GLY A 83 3.97 -8.84 -10.21
N HIS A 84 4.73 -9.93 -10.22
CA HIS A 84 4.34 -11.20 -9.56
C HIS A 84 3.87 -10.99 -8.11
N CYS A 85 4.56 -10.14 -7.34
CA CYS A 85 4.17 -9.80 -5.97
C CYS A 85 2.79 -9.11 -5.86
N CYS A 86 2.29 -8.51 -6.94
CA CYS A 86 0.98 -7.86 -7.01
C CYS A 86 -0.13 -8.81 -7.51
N GLY A 87 0.18 -10.08 -7.81
CA GLY A 87 -0.80 -11.08 -8.25
C GLY A 87 -1.71 -11.63 -7.15
N GLY A 88 -1.46 -11.27 -5.89
CA GLY A 88 -2.26 -11.69 -4.73
C GLY A 88 -3.57 -10.92 -4.51
N ASN A 89 -4.26 -11.21 -3.40
CA ASN A 89 -5.48 -10.51 -2.99
C ASN A 89 -5.15 -9.11 -2.44
N SER A 90 -5.90 -8.10 -2.87
CA SER A 90 -5.78 -6.72 -2.41
C SER A 90 -5.99 -6.59 -0.90
N GLU A 91 -6.90 -7.37 -0.31
CA GLU A 91 -7.22 -7.26 1.12
C GLU A 91 -6.03 -7.60 2.03
N ASN A 92 -5.13 -8.48 1.58
CA ASN A 92 -3.91 -8.82 2.30
C ASN A 92 -2.87 -7.69 2.28
N LEU A 93 -2.94 -6.81 1.27
CA LEU A 93 -2.04 -5.66 1.13
C LEU A 93 -2.59 -4.43 1.85
N PHE A 94 -3.91 -4.27 1.89
CA PHE A 94 -4.61 -3.17 2.54
C PHE A 94 -5.18 -3.62 3.88
N THR A 95 -4.31 -3.97 4.83
CA THR A 95 -4.70 -4.26 6.22
C THR A 95 -5.24 -3.00 6.91
N ASN A 96 -5.91 -3.13 8.05
CA ASN A 96 -6.41 -1.94 8.77
C ASN A 96 -5.28 -1.00 9.22
N ASP A 97 -4.10 -1.53 9.53
CA ASP A 97 -2.93 -0.74 9.89
C ASP A 97 -2.34 0.02 8.71
N GLU A 98 -2.25 -0.64 7.55
CA GLU A 98 -1.85 0.03 6.31
C GLU A 98 -2.85 1.13 5.95
N LEU A 99 -4.17 0.86 6.07
CA LEU A 99 -5.21 1.85 5.80
C LEU A 99 -5.16 3.03 6.77
N ALA A 100 -4.88 2.82 8.07
CA ALA A 100 -4.75 3.91 9.02
C ALA A 100 -3.52 4.77 8.72
N ALA A 101 -2.36 4.15 8.46
CA ALA A 101 -1.16 4.88 8.07
C ALA A 101 -1.40 5.70 6.79
N LEU A 102 -2.07 5.14 5.79
CA LEU A 102 -2.44 5.84 4.56
C LEU A 102 -3.41 7.00 4.81
N LYS A 103 -4.46 6.78 5.60
CA LYS A 103 -5.45 7.81 5.97
C LYS A 103 -4.77 9.01 6.65
N LEU A 104 -3.96 8.76 7.66
CA LEU A 104 -3.24 9.79 8.42
C LEU A 104 -2.19 10.52 7.55
N ALA A 105 -1.61 9.82 6.57
CA ALA A 105 -0.72 10.43 5.58
C ALA A 105 -1.45 11.21 4.47
N GLY A 106 -2.79 11.25 4.48
CA GLY A 106 -3.63 12.03 3.58
C GLY A 106 -4.18 11.29 2.36
N THR A 107 -4.16 9.95 2.34
CA THR A 107 -4.86 9.15 1.34
C THR A 107 -6.37 9.22 1.56
N THR A 108 -7.13 9.33 0.47
CA THR A 108 -8.59 9.35 0.49
C THR A 108 -9.15 8.27 -0.43
N ALA A 109 -10.40 7.87 -0.21
CA ALA A 109 -11.07 6.92 -1.11
C ALA A 109 -11.08 7.40 -2.59
N GLY A 110 -11.02 8.73 -2.79
CA GLY A 110 -10.84 9.38 -4.07
C GLY A 110 -9.58 8.96 -4.84
N LYS A 111 -8.45 8.85 -4.13
CA LYS A 111 -7.13 8.54 -4.68
C LYS A 111 -6.93 7.05 -4.98
N LEU A 112 -7.74 6.18 -4.37
CA LEU A 112 -7.71 4.74 -4.61
C LEU A 112 -8.49 4.40 -5.90
N SER A 113 -7.90 4.68 -7.05
CA SER A 113 -8.52 4.48 -8.36
C SER A 113 -7.92 3.27 -9.08
N PRO A 114 -8.74 2.31 -9.55
CA PRO A 114 -8.25 1.17 -10.33
C PRO A 114 -7.85 1.55 -11.76
N PRO A 115 -7.11 0.69 -12.47
CA PRO A 115 -6.89 0.85 -13.91
C PRO A 115 -8.13 0.40 -14.71
N HIS A 116 -8.25 0.93 -15.93
CA HIS A 116 -9.19 0.45 -16.93
C HIS A 116 -8.60 -0.75 -17.69
N SER A 117 -8.66 -1.93 -17.08
CA SER A 117 -8.12 -3.18 -17.64
C SER A 117 -8.83 -4.40 -17.04
N ASP A 118 -8.44 -5.60 -17.46
CA ASP A 118 -8.81 -6.85 -16.78
C ASP A 118 -8.27 -6.92 -15.35
N LEU A 119 -8.92 -7.74 -14.52
CA LEU A 119 -8.55 -8.00 -13.12
C LEU A 119 -7.64 -9.24 -13.04
N ALA A 120 -6.41 -9.04 -12.55
CA ALA A 120 -5.48 -10.12 -12.27
C ALA A 120 -4.70 -9.87 -10.99
N GLY A 121 -5.20 -10.40 -9.88
CA GLY A 121 -4.64 -10.18 -8.54
C GLY A 121 -5.15 -8.90 -7.90
N CYS A 122 -4.24 -8.02 -7.49
CA CYS A 122 -4.58 -6.77 -6.81
C CYS A 122 -5.45 -5.87 -7.71
N VAL A 123 -6.49 -5.25 -7.15
CA VAL A 123 -7.42 -4.38 -7.88
C VAL A 123 -6.77 -3.18 -8.55
N PHE A 124 -5.59 -2.78 -8.08
CA PHE A 124 -4.84 -1.64 -8.62
C PHE A 124 -3.81 -2.04 -9.68
N ARG A 125 -3.57 -3.34 -9.91
CA ARG A 125 -2.65 -3.86 -10.93
C ARG A 125 -3.31 -3.81 -12.31
N GLY A 126 -2.56 -3.33 -13.29
CA GLY A 126 -2.92 -3.32 -14.71
C GLY A 126 -1.70 -3.60 -15.61
N PRO A 127 -1.86 -3.50 -16.94
CA PRO A 127 -0.84 -3.89 -17.92
C PRO A 127 0.46 -3.08 -17.80
N THR A 128 0.38 -1.84 -17.33
CA THR A 128 1.54 -0.94 -17.17
C THR A 128 2.02 -0.83 -15.72
N GLY A 129 1.57 -1.75 -14.83
CA GLY A 129 1.91 -1.75 -13.41
C GLY A 129 0.78 -1.26 -12.50
N CYS A 130 1.15 -0.64 -11.38
CA CYS A 130 0.19 -0.19 -10.36
C CYS A 130 -0.40 1.18 -10.72
N SER A 131 -1.72 1.29 -10.69
CA SER A 131 -2.48 2.53 -10.92
C SER A 131 -2.38 3.56 -9.79
N LEU A 132 -1.95 3.15 -8.59
CA LEU A 132 -1.82 4.07 -7.46
C LEU A 132 -0.52 4.86 -7.52
N SER A 133 -0.60 6.12 -7.08
CA SER A 133 0.58 6.92 -6.74
C SER A 133 1.36 6.24 -5.61
N VAL A 134 2.67 6.48 -5.53
CA VAL A 134 3.51 5.90 -4.47
C VAL A 134 3.02 6.28 -3.07
N ASP A 135 2.41 7.46 -2.93
CA ASP A 135 1.89 7.96 -1.66
C ASP A 135 0.77 7.10 -1.09
N ASP A 136 -0.04 6.54 -1.99
CA ASP A 136 -1.28 5.83 -1.69
C ASP A 136 -1.10 4.29 -1.71
N ARG A 137 0.13 3.80 -1.89
CA ARG A 137 0.48 2.37 -1.83
C ARG A 137 0.76 1.95 -0.39
N PRO A 138 0.31 0.75 0.03
CA PRO A 138 0.74 0.14 1.30
C PRO A 138 2.26 0.05 1.42
N ASN A 139 2.78 0.08 2.65
CA ASN A 139 4.21 0.02 2.92
C ASN A 139 4.84 -1.27 2.39
N ILE A 140 4.14 -2.41 2.50
CA ILE A 140 4.60 -3.69 1.95
C ILE A 140 4.89 -3.63 0.43
N CYS A 141 4.13 -2.83 -0.32
CA CYS A 141 4.25 -2.75 -1.77
C CYS A 141 5.56 -2.14 -2.25
N VAL A 142 6.25 -1.38 -1.41
CA VAL A 142 7.55 -0.76 -1.75
C VAL A 142 8.74 -1.42 -1.05
N ARG A 143 8.56 -1.99 0.15
CA ARG A 143 9.66 -2.62 0.91
C ARG A 143 9.93 -4.08 0.59
N TYR A 144 9.04 -4.74 -0.12
CA TYR A 144 9.24 -6.14 -0.47
C TYR A 144 10.32 -6.28 -1.54
N LEU A 145 11.47 -6.83 -1.16
CA LEU A 145 12.58 -7.14 -2.07
C LEU A 145 12.62 -8.66 -2.33
N CYS A 146 12.21 -9.09 -3.52
CA CYS A 146 12.30 -10.51 -3.88
C CYS A 146 13.74 -10.88 -4.27
N ARG A 147 14.06 -12.18 -4.30
CA ARG A 147 15.41 -12.67 -4.66
C ARG A 147 15.91 -12.18 -6.02
N THR A 148 15.03 -12.03 -7.00
CA THR A 148 15.41 -11.52 -8.32
C THR A 148 15.76 -10.04 -8.25
N LEU A 149 14.93 -9.23 -7.57
CA LEU A 149 15.20 -7.83 -7.35
C LEU A 149 16.51 -7.62 -6.56
N GLU A 150 16.71 -8.37 -5.48
CA GLU A 150 17.94 -8.28 -4.69
C GLU A 150 19.21 -8.57 -5.50
N ARG A 151 19.17 -9.51 -6.45
CA ARG A 151 20.31 -9.80 -7.34
C ARG A 151 20.60 -8.62 -8.26
N GLU A 152 19.56 -7.98 -8.81
CA GLU A 152 19.72 -6.80 -9.65
C GLU A 152 20.30 -5.62 -8.86
N LEU A 153 19.79 -5.35 -7.66
CA LEU A 153 20.30 -4.28 -6.80
C LEU A 153 21.76 -4.54 -6.38
N LEU A 154 22.12 -5.80 -6.15
CA LEU A 154 23.51 -6.15 -5.86
C LEU A 154 24.41 -5.84 -7.07
N ALA A 155 23.96 -6.17 -8.29
CA ALA A 155 24.70 -5.88 -9.51
C ALA A 155 24.81 -4.37 -9.81
N ARG A 156 23.81 -3.58 -9.40
CA ARG A 156 23.82 -2.11 -9.47
C ARG A 156 24.73 -1.44 -8.44
N GLY A 157 25.05 -2.14 -7.35
CA GLY A 157 25.88 -1.62 -6.25
C GLY A 157 25.13 -0.82 -5.18
N ASP A 158 23.82 -0.63 -5.32
CA ASP A 158 22.98 0.17 -4.42
C ASP A 158 22.17 -0.67 -3.41
N LYS A 159 22.33 -2.01 -3.43
CA LYS A 159 21.63 -2.91 -2.50
C LYS A 159 21.73 -2.49 -1.02
N PRO A 160 22.90 -2.15 -0.45
CA PRO A 160 22.99 -1.83 0.98
C PRO A 160 22.13 -0.64 1.39
N GLU A 161 22.13 0.44 0.59
CA GLU A 161 21.35 1.64 0.83
C GLU A 161 19.84 1.36 0.73
N ILE A 162 19.41 0.63 -0.30
CA ILE A 162 18.00 0.28 -0.50
C ILE A 162 17.49 -0.65 0.61
N VAL A 163 18.31 -1.59 1.06
CA VAL A 163 17.97 -2.47 2.19
C VAL A 163 17.83 -1.67 3.49
N ALA A 164 18.71 -0.70 3.73
CA ALA A 164 18.60 0.18 4.89
C ALA A 164 17.29 0.99 4.87
N LEU A 165 16.91 1.57 3.73
CA LEU A 165 15.64 2.28 3.57
C LEU A 165 14.42 1.35 3.77
N ALA A 166 14.47 0.14 3.22
CA ALA A 166 13.41 -0.86 3.38
C ALA A 166 13.25 -1.30 4.84
N GLN A 167 14.36 -1.42 5.57
CA GLN A 167 14.38 -1.74 6.99
C GLN A 167 13.85 -0.59 7.84
N GLU A 168 14.25 0.66 7.57
CA GLU A 168 13.71 1.83 8.27
C GLU A 168 12.20 1.96 8.06
N LEU A 169 11.69 1.71 6.84
CA LEU A 169 10.26 1.70 6.57
C LEU A 169 9.54 0.61 7.38
N LYS A 170 10.12 -0.58 7.47
CA LYS A 170 9.57 -1.69 8.26
C LYS A 170 9.49 -1.33 9.74
N GLU A 171 10.59 -0.86 10.32
CA GLU A 171 10.67 -0.50 11.74
C GLU A 171 9.71 0.64 12.10
N THR A 172 9.66 1.68 11.25
CA THR A 172 8.72 2.79 11.41
C THR A 172 7.27 2.30 11.38
N PHE A 173 6.95 1.31 10.53
CA PHE A 173 5.60 0.76 10.45
C PHE A 173 5.26 -0.10 11.69
N GLU A 174 6.22 -0.89 12.19
CA GLU A 174 6.06 -1.64 13.43
C GLU A 174 5.86 -0.72 14.64
N GLU A 175 6.56 0.41 14.70
CA GLU A 175 6.37 1.45 15.71
C GLU A 175 4.97 2.09 15.61
N PHE A 176 4.53 2.43 14.40
CA PHE A 176 3.19 2.94 14.15
C PHE A 176 2.11 1.98 14.67
N VAL A 177 2.23 0.68 14.38
CA VAL A 177 1.27 -0.35 14.85
C VAL A 177 1.27 -0.44 16.37
N LYS A 178 2.45 -0.46 17.01
CA LYS A 178 2.56 -0.52 18.48
C LYS A 178 1.88 0.68 19.13
N LEU A 179 2.16 1.89 18.64
CA LEU A 179 1.58 3.12 19.18
C LEU A 179 0.06 3.18 18.97
N ARG A 180 -0.42 2.68 17.81
CA ARG A 180 -1.85 2.59 17.54
C ARG A 180 -2.54 1.65 18.52
N VAL A 181 -2.02 0.44 18.70
CA VAL A 181 -2.58 -0.53 19.65
C VAL A 181 -2.60 0.05 21.07
N ALA A 182 -1.53 0.73 21.50
CA ALA A 182 -1.51 1.41 22.79
C ALA A 182 -2.61 2.49 22.90
N SER A 183 -2.85 3.25 21.82
CA SER A 183 -3.88 4.29 21.76
C SER A 183 -5.32 3.79 21.73
N GLU A 184 -5.53 2.54 21.29
CA GLU A 184 -6.84 1.89 21.35
C GLU A 184 -7.13 1.32 22.74
N VAL A 185 -6.10 1.03 23.54
CA VAL A 185 -6.21 0.43 24.88
C VAL A 185 -6.29 1.50 25.98
N PHE A 186 -5.65 2.65 25.81
CA PHE A 186 -5.59 3.71 26.83
C PHE A 186 -6.39 4.95 26.41
N PRO A 187 -7.26 5.50 27.29
CA PRO A 187 -7.98 6.74 27.00
C PRO A 187 -7.02 7.88 26.64
N ARG A 188 -7.44 8.73 25.69
CA ARG A 188 -6.64 9.85 25.11
C ARG A 188 -6.01 10.75 26.18
N GLU A 189 -6.70 10.96 27.29
CA GLU A 189 -6.27 11.74 28.45
C GLU A 189 -4.99 11.19 29.12
N MET A 190 -4.73 9.88 29.01
CA MET A 190 -3.58 9.24 29.63
C MET A 190 -2.33 9.27 28.74
N LEU A 191 -2.49 9.34 27.41
CA LEU A 191 -1.38 9.41 26.45
C LEU A 191 -0.81 10.83 26.32
N ASP A 192 -1.67 11.84 26.38
CA ASP A 192 -1.23 13.24 26.36
C ASP A 192 -0.45 13.64 27.64
N MET A 193 -0.49 12.82 28.70
CA MET A 193 0.32 12.99 29.92
C MET A 193 1.71 12.34 29.85
N MET A 194 1.98 11.56 28.79
CA MET A 194 3.26 10.84 28.61
C MET A 194 4.16 11.43 27.51
N GLU A 195 3.66 12.43 26.76
CA GLU A 195 4.42 13.27 25.81
C GLU A 195 4.88 14.58 26.46
#